data_AF-A0A2G9TS91-F1
#
_entry.id   AF-A0A2G9TS91-F1
#
_cell.length_a   1.000
_cell.length_b   1.000
_cell.length_c   1.000
_cell.angle_alpha   90.00
_cell.angle_beta   90.00
_cell.angle_gamma   90.00
#
_symmetry.space_group_name_H-M   'P 1'
#
loop_
_entity.id
_entity.type
_entity.pdbx_description
1 polymer ?
#
loop_
_entity_poly.entity_id
_entity_poly.type
_entity_poly.pdbx_seq_one_letter_code
_entity_poly.pdbx_strand_id
1 'polypeptide(L)'
;WKELNRLASEGKWDNINNMPKLFLFGKAKKETYALHHAINTKKDFWSTTPYGQFLKAIFRLVALVCAIKAGYSLYEFVVPEEKRLQYKYRNKHGHGEGHDHH
;
A
#
# COMPACT_ATOMS: atom_id res chain seq x y z
N TRP A 1 12.79 26.19 8.50
CA TRP A 1 13.72 26.22 9.64
C TRP A 1 13.87 27.58 10.31
N LYS A 2 14.10 28.71 9.60
CA LYS A 2 14.15 30.06 10.22
C LYS A 2 12.91 30.37 11.08
N GLU A 3 11.73 30.01 10.58
CA GLU A 3 10.46 30.25 11.27
C GLU A 3 10.24 29.34 12.48
N LEU A 4 10.73 28.10 12.42
CA LEU A 4 10.77 27.18 13.55
C LEU A 4 11.64 27.75 14.68
N ASN A 5 12.84 28.22 14.32
CA ASN A 5 13.78 28.80 15.27
C ASN A 5 13.21 30.07 15.92
N ARG A 6 12.49 30.91 15.14
CA ARG A 6 11.77 32.06 15.67
C ARG A 6 10.68 31.65 16.67
N LEU A 7 9.82 30.70 16.31
CA LEU A 7 8.74 30.23 17.19
C LEU A 7 9.29 29.52 18.44
N ALA A 8 10.43 28.84 18.32
CA ALA A 8 11.16 28.28 19.45
C ALA A 8 11.73 29.36 20.37
N SER A 9 12.36 30.41 19.81
CA SER A 9 12.87 31.54 20.62
C SER A 9 11.75 32.34 21.28
N GLU A 10 10.58 32.41 20.66
CA GLU A 10 9.37 33.03 21.24
C GLU A 10 8.68 32.14 22.28
N GLY A 11 9.21 30.94 22.55
CA GLY A 11 8.66 29.99 23.52
C GLY A 11 7.34 29.32 23.08
N LYS A 12 6.97 29.47 21.80
CA LYS A 12 5.73 28.91 21.22
C LYS A 12 5.92 27.49 20.69
N TRP A 13 7.17 27.06 20.48
CA TRP A 13 7.52 25.71 20.03
C TRP A 13 8.18 24.92 21.16
N ASP A 14 7.81 23.65 21.29
CA ASP A 14 8.48 22.68 22.14
C ASP A 14 9.57 21.96 21.33
N ASN A 15 10.83 22.29 21.63
CA ASN A 15 11.99 21.71 20.95
C ASN A 15 12.22 20.23 21.31
N ILE A 16 11.79 19.79 22.50
CA ILE A 16 12.00 18.41 22.94
C ILE A 16 11.09 17.48 22.14
N ASN A 17 9.82 17.86 22.02
CA ASN A 17 8.80 17.06 21.36
C ASN A 17 8.58 17.43 19.88
N ASN A 18 9.31 18.43 19.38
CA ASN A 18 9.18 19.00 18.04
C ASN A 18 7.71 19.30 17.65
N MET A 19 6.99 20.00 18.53
CA MET A 19 5.57 20.30 18.37
C MET A 19 5.19 21.70 18.91
N PRO A 20 4.02 22.27 18.54
CA PRO A 20 3.49 23.48 19.17
C PRO A 20 3.25 23.30 20.66
N LYS A 21 3.45 24.36 21.47
CA LYS A 21 3.04 24.32 22.89
C LYS A 21 1.53 24.15 23.04
N LEU A 22 1.12 23.43 24.10
CA LEU A 22 -0.28 23.15 24.42
C LEU A 22 -1.13 24.41 24.66
N PHE A 23 -0.57 25.41 25.36
CA PHE A 23 -1.28 26.63 25.74
C PHE A 23 -1.00 27.79 24.79
N LEU A 24 -1.39 27.64 23.53
CA LEU A 24 -1.35 28.72 22.53
C LEU A 24 -2.76 29.17 22.18
N PHE A 25 -2.94 30.50 22.06
CA PHE A 25 -4.24 31.10 21.77
C PHE A 25 -4.18 32.05 20.56
N GLY A 26 -5.33 32.28 19.93
CA GLY A 26 -5.49 33.25 18.84
C GLY A 26 -4.55 33.04 17.66
N LYS A 27 -3.91 34.13 17.20
CA LYS A 27 -3.03 34.15 16.02
C LYS A 27 -1.79 33.28 16.21
N ALA A 28 -1.22 33.24 17.43
CA ALA A 28 -0.05 32.42 17.74
C ALA A 28 -0.35 30.92 17.58
N LYS A 29 -1.54 30.45 17.99
CA LYS A 29 -1.95 29.06 17.75
C LYS A 29 -2.01 28.74 16.27
N LYS A 30 -2.67 29.59 15.46
CA LYS A 30 -2.83 29.36 14.03
C LYS A 30 -1.49 29.29 13.31
N GLU A 31 -0.59 30.22 13.62
CA GLU A 31 0.76 30.29 13.03
C GLU A 31 1.61 29.07 13.37
N THR A 32 1.71 28.71 14.66
CA THR A 32 2.53 27.57 15.09
C THR A 32 1.97 26.24 14.59
N TYR A 33 0.64 26.06 14.56
CA TYR A 33 0.02 24.86 14.00
C TYR A 33 0.13 24.78 12.48
N ALA A 34 0.07 25.91 11.77
CA ALA A 34 0.30 25.93 10.32
C ALA A 34 1.72 25.47 9.98
N LEU A 35 2.73 25.97 10.70
CA LEU A 35 4.10 25.49 10.54
C LEU A 35 4.24 24.01 10.90
N HIS A 36 3.62 23.57 12.01
CA HIS A 36 3.62 22.16 12.40
C HIS A 36 3.03 21.27 11.32
N HIS A 37 1.89 21.65 10.71
CA HIS A 37 1.31 20.91 9.60
C HIS A 37 2.18 20.93 8.34
N ALA A 38 2.82 22.06 8.03
CA ALA A 38 3.73 22.17 6.89
C ALA A 38 4.99 21.30 7.05
N ILE A 39 5.50 21.15 8.28
CA ILE A 39 6.64 20.28 8.58
C ILE A 39 6.20 18.81 8.65
N ASN A 40 5.02 18.52 9.22
CA ASN A 40 4.42 17.18 9.26
C ASN A 40 3.61 16.84 7.99
N THR A 41 4.17 17.16 6.82
CA THR A 41 3.53 16.93 5.51
C THR A 41 3.55 15.46 5.07
N LYS A 42 4.29 14.59 5.76
CA LYS A 42 4.38 13.16 5.43
C LYS A 42 3.64 12.30 6.45
N LYS A 43 2.32 12.43 6.52
CA LYS A 43 1.51 11.32 7.00
C LYS A 43 1.16 10.48 5.77
N ASP A 44 1.80 9.31 5.65
CA ASP A 44 1.33 8.24 4.75
C ASP A 44 -0.19 8.15 4.92
N PHE A 45 -0.97 7.96 3.84
CA PHE A 45 -2.44 7.92 3.91
C PHE A 45 -2.91 6.96 5.01
N TRP A 46 -2.18 5.85 5.13
CA TRP A 46 -2.34 4.78 6.13
C TRP A 46 -1.83 5.10 7.55
N SER A 47 -1.29 6.29 7.80
CA SER A 47 -0.82 6.75 9.12
C SER A 47 -1.75 7.80 9.75
N THR A 48 -2.81 8.17 9.03
CA THR A 48 -3.81 9.15 9.49
C THR A 48 -4.71 8.58 10.59
N THR A 49 -4.92 7.26 10.60
CA THR A 49 -5.81 6.58 11.54
C THR A 49 -5.04 5.51 12.34
N PRO A 50 -5.43 5.23 13.60
CA PRO A 50 -4.80 4.19 14.43
C PRO A 50 -4.78 2.81 13.76
N TYR A 51 -5.77 2.54 12.90
CA TYR A 51 -5.94 1.27 12.19
C TYR A 51 -5.34 1.27 10.78
N GLY A 52 -4.70 2.36 10.35
CA GLY A 52 -4.32 2.49 8.94
C GLY A 52 -3.26 1.48 8.49
N GLN A 53 -2.41 0.98 9.39
CA GLN A 53 -1.51 -0.14 9.09
C GLN A 53 -2.27 -1.46 8.84
N PHE A 54 -3.35 -1.73 9.60
CA PHE A 54 -4.21 -2.89 9.37
C PHE A 54 -4.94 -2.78 8.02
N LEU A 55 -5.47 -1.61 7.70
CA LEU A 55 -6.10 -1.35 6.40
C LEU A 55 -5.10 -1.49 5.24
N LYS A 56 -3.86 -1.03 5.43
CA LYS A 56 -2.77 -1.20 4.46
C LYS A 56 -2.46 -2.67 4.21
N ALA A 57 -2.48 -3.51 5.25
CA ALA A 57 -2.29 -4.95 5.11
C ALA A 57 -3.45 -5.61 4.34
N ILE A 58 -4.70 -5.29 4.70
CA ILE A 58 -5.89 -5.79 4.00
C ILE A 58 -5.85 -5.37 2.52
N PHE A 59 -5.55 -4.10 2.24
CA PHE A 59 -5.42 -3.60 0.87
C PHE A 59 -4.38 -4.40 0.06
N ARG A 60 -3.21 -4.69 0.64
CA ARG A 60 -2.16 -5.49 -0.01
C ARG A 60 -2.62 -6.91 -0.32
N LEU A 61 -3.36 -7.55 0.59
CA LEU A 61 -3.91 -8.89 0.37
C LEU A 61 -4.93 -8.90 -0.78
N VAL A 62 -5.84 -7.93 -0.79
CA VAL A 62 -6.83 -7.79 -1.87
C VAL A 62 -6.13 -7.52 -3.21
N ALA A 63 -5.16 -6.60 -3.24
CA ALA A 63 -4.40 -6.28 -4.43
C ALA A 63 -3.65 -7.51 -4.97
N LEU A 64 -3.08 -8.35 -4.11
CA LEU A 64 -2.42 -9.59 -4.49
C LEU A 64 -3.39 -10.58 -5.16
N VAL A 65 -4.57 -10.79 -4.57
CA VAL A 65 -5.59 -11.68 -5.14
C VAL A 65 -6.07 -11.16 -6.50
N CYS A 66 -6.29 -9.85 -6.62
CA CYS A 66 -6.64 -9.20 -7.89
C CYS A 66 -5.54 -9.38 -8.94
N ALA A 67 -4.27 -9.23 -8.58
CA ALA A 67 -3.13 -9.40 -9.49
C ALA A 67 -3.04 -10.85 -10.00
N ILE A 68 -3.24 -11.84 -9.12
CA ILE A 68 -3.26 -13.26 -9.52
C ILE A 68 -4.39 -13.53 -10.53
N LYS A 69 -5.60 -13.04 -10.24
CA LYS A 69 -6.74 -13.20 -11.16
C LYS A 69 -6.50 -12.51 -12.50
N ALA A 70 -5.99 -11.29 -12.50
CA ALA A 70 -5.67 -10.57 -13.72
C ALA A 70 -4.59 -11.31 -14.53
N GLY A 71 -3.57 -11.85 -13.88
CA GLY A 71 -2.55 -12.67 -14.53
C GLY A 71 -3.12 -13.96 -15.13
N TYR A 72 -4.02 -14.64 -14.43
CA TYR A 72 -4.72 -15.82 -14.95
C TYR A 72 -5.59 -15.49 -16.17
N SER A 73 -6.39 -14.43 -16.09
CA SER A 73 -7.21 -13.98 -17.23
C SER A 73 -6.37 -13.54 -18.42
N LEU A 74 -5.25 -12.85 -18.18
CA LEU A 74 -4.31 -12.49 -19.24
C LEU A 74 -3.66 -13.73 -19.86
N TYR A 75 -3.31 -14.74 -19.06
CA TYR A 75 -2.79 -16.01 -19.55
C TYR A 75 -3.81 -16.73 -20.44
N GLU A 76 -5.07 -16.81 -20.03
CA GLU A 76 -6.14 -17.39 -20.86
C GLU A 76 -6.37 -16.60 -22.15
N PHE A 77 -6.23 -15.27 -22.10
CA PHE A 77 -6.36 -14.42 -23.28
C PHE A 77 -5.19 -14.60 -24.27
N VAL A 78 -3.95 -14.67 -23.77
CA VAL A 78 -2.74 -14.77 -24.59
C VAL A 78 -2.51 -16.20 -25.10
N VAL A 79 -2.88 -17.22 -24.34
CA VAL A 79 -2.69 -18.63 -24.71
C VAL A 79 -4.02 -19.21 -25.23
N PRO A 80 -4.14 -19.43 -26.56
CA PRO A 80 -5.33 -20.00 -27.14
C PRO A 80 -5.66 -21.37 -26.54
N GLU A 81 -6.97 -21.65 -26.44
CA GLU A 81 -7.50 -22.79 -25.69
C GLU A 81 -6.94 -24.15 -26.14
N GLU A 82 -6.61 -24.28 -27.42
CA GLU A 82 -6.01 -25.49 -28.01
C GLU A 82 -4.69 -25.90 -27.35
N LYS A 83 -3.82 -24.94 -27.00
CA LYS A 83 -2.53 -25.23 -26.32
C LYS A 83 -2.72 -25.55 -24.85
N ARG A 84 -3.77 -25.00 -24.21
CA ARG A 84 -4.13 -25.27 -22.82
C ARG A 84 -4.76 -26.66 -22.65
N LEU A 85 -5.58 -27.08 -23.61
CA LEU A 85 -6.19 -28.42 -23.68
C LEU A 85 -5.12 -29.51 -23.87
N GLN A 86 -4.13 -29.28 -24.74
CA GLN A 86 -3.03 -30.23 -24.94
C GLN A 86 -2.26 -30.54 -23.66
N TYR A 87 -2.11 -29.59 -22.73
CA TYR A 87 -1.46 -29.83 -21.44
C TYR A 87 -2.41 -30.45 -20.41
N LYS A 88 -3.66 -29.96 -20.31
CA LYS A 88 -4.67 -30.45 -19.35
C LYS A 88 -5.15 -31.88 -19.66
N TYR A 89 -5.11 -32.30 -20.91
CA TYR A 89 -5.50 -33.64 -21.38
C TYR A 89 -4.31 -34.50 -21.84
N ARG A 90 -3.07 -34.03 -21.72
CA ARG A 90 -1.87 -34.81 -22.10
C ARG A 90 -1.82 -36.17 -21.43
N ASN A 91 -2.17 -36.23 -20.15
CA ASN A 91 -2.21 -37.47 -19.37
C ASN A 91 -3.41 -38.37 -19.70
N LYS A 92 -4.44 -37.87 -20.39
CA LYS A 92 -5.62 -38.66 -20.76
C LYS A 92 -5.46 -39.40 -22.10
N HIS A 93 -4.52 -38.98 -22.95
CA HIS A 93 -4.21 -39.67 -24.21
C HIS A 93 -3.01 -40.63 -24.13
N GLY A 94 -2.39 -40.79 -22.94
CA GLY A 94 -1.24 -41.67 -22.73
C GLY A 94 -1.57 -43.09 -22.22
N HIS A 95 -2.85 -43.45 -22.05
CA HIS A 95 -3.29 -44.78 -21.59
C HIS A 95 -4.14 -45.48 -22.66
N GLY A 96 -3.64 -45.51 -23.89
CA GLY A 96 -4.38 -46.07 -25.01
C GLY A 96 -3.52 -46.74 -26.07
N GLU A 97 -2.33 -47.23 -25.74
CA GLU A 97 -1.54 -48.08 -26.66
C GLU A 97 -0.86 -49.20 -25.89
N GLY A 98 -1.68 -50.15 -25.42
CA GLY A 98 -1.23 -51.51 -25.17
C GLY A 98 -1.28 -52.27 -26.48
N HIS A 99 -0.21 -52.15 -27.27
CA HIS A 99 0.11 -53.13 -28.31
C HIS A 99 0.43 -54.46 -27.63
N ASP A 100 -0.50 -55.41 -27.62
CA ASP A 100 -0.16 -56.83 -27.46
C ASP A 100 -0.37 -57.53 -28.80
N HIS A 101 0.75 -57.71 -29.50
CA HIS A 101 0.93 -58.72 -30.52
C HIS A 101 1.38 -60.02 -29.82
N HIS A 102 0.53 -61.06 -29.81
CA HIS A 102 0.86 -62.48 -30.07
C HIS A 102 -0.33 -63.39 -29.75
#